data_AF-A0A7V4J3R1-F1
#
_entry.id   AF-A0A7V4J3R1-F1
#
_cell.length_a   1.000
_cell.length_b   1.000
_cell.length_c   1.000
_cell.angle_alpha   90.00
_cell.angle_beta   90.00
_cell.angle_gamma   90.00
#
_symmetry.space_group_name_H-M   'P 1'
#
loop_
_entity.id
_entity.type
_entity.pdbx_description
1 polymer ?
#
loop_
_entity_poly.entity_id
_entity_poly.type
_entity_poly.pdbx_seq_one_letter_code
_entity_poly.pdbx_strand_id
1 'polypeptide(L)' 'MDVVKAIYDFVTGLGPSVMMPIIITILALILGAEFGRAIRAGITVGIGFIGINLVIGLLFQYLGPAAEG' A
#
# COMPACT_ATOMS: atom_id res chain seq x y z
N MET A 1 -12.68 -4.80 -20.69
CA MET A 1 -12.93 -5.11 -19.26
C MET A 1 -11.72 -5.76 -18.59
N ASP A 2 -10.64 -5.96 -19.33
CA ASP A 2 -9.42 -6.64 -18.89
C ASP A 2 -8.48 -5.72 -18.11
N VAL A 3 -8.43 -4.43 -18.46
CA VAL A 3 -7.65 -3.42 -17.72
C VAL A 3 -8.15 -3.28 -16.27
N VAL A 4 -9.47 -3.31 -16.08
CA VAL A 4 -10.07 -3.20 -14.74
C VAL A 4 -9.80 -4.45 -13.91
N LYS A 5 -9.87 -5.65 -14.50
CA LYS A 5 -9.51 -6.91 -13.83
C LYS A 5 -8.01 -7.01 -13.52
N ALA A 6 -7.13 -6.61 -14.43
CA ALA A 6 -5.69 -6.62 -14.20
C ALA A 6 -5.29 -5.67 -13.06
N ILE A 7 -5.91 -4.50 -12.98
CA ILE A 7 -5.73 -3.58 -11.85
C ILE A 7 -6.29 -4.18 -10.56
N TYR A 8 -7.46 -4.84 -10.62
CA TYR A 8 -8.08 -5.46 -9.46
C TYR A 8 -7.26 -6.63 -8.89
N ASP A 9 -6.73 -7.52 -9.74
CA ASP A 9 -5.88 -8.65 -9.33
C ASP A 9 -4.51 -8.17 -8.82
N PHE A 10 -3.99 -7.06 -9.37
CA PHE A 10 -2.77 -6.41 -8.87
C PHE A 10 -3.02 -5.75 -7.49
N VAL A 11 -4.13 -5.05 -7.32
CA VAL A 11 -4.48 -4.36 -6.07
C VAL A 11 -4.84 -5.33 -4.94
N THR A 12 -5.52 -6.44 -5.26
CA THR A 12 -5.88 -7.47 -4.28
C THR A 12 -4.72 -8.42 -3.98
N GLY A 13 -3.85 -8.70 -4.96
CA GLY A 13 -2.65 -9.53 -4.78
C GLY A 13 -1.53 -8.87 -3.98
N LEU A 14 -1.47 -7.54 -3.94
CA LEU A 14 -0.51 -6.78 -3.14
C LEU A 14 -0.94 -6.59 -1.67
N GLY A 15 -2.20 -6.95 -1.34
CA GLY A 15 -2.75 -6.84 0.00
C GLY A 15 -3.24 -5.44 0.38
N PRO A 16 -3.81 -5.28 1.59
CA PRO A 16 -4.33 -4.01 2.13
C PRO A 16 -3.30 -2.87 2.10
N SER A 17 -2.03 -3.25 1.98
CA SER A 17 -0.87 -2.39 2.01
C SER A 17 -0.65 -1.49 0.80
N VAL A 18 -1.18 -1.89 -0.34
CA VAL A 18 -1.15 -1.06 -1.56
C VAL A 18 -2.50 -0.40 -1.79
N MET A 19 -3.59 -0.98 -1.28
CA MET A 19 -4.92 -0.40 -1.39
C MET A 19 -5.06 0.93 -0.61
N MET A 20 -4.53 1.00 0.62
CA MET A 20 -4.61 2.19 1.47
C MET A 20 -3.91 3.44 0.89
N PRO A 21 -2.67 3.35 0.35
CA PRO A 21 -2.01 4.48 -0.33
C PRO A 21 -2.79 4.99 -1.55
N ILE A 22 -3.38 4.09 -2.35
CA ILE A 22 -4.16 4.46 -3.54
C ILE A 22 -5.41 5.25 -3.12
N ILE A 23 -6.11 4.77 -2.09
CA ILE A 23 -7.28 5.47 -1.54
C ILE A 23 -6.89 6.86 -1.04
N ILE A 24 -5.79 6.99 -0.30
CA ILE A 24 -5.30 8.30 0.19
C ILE A 24 -4.90 9.22 -0.97
N THR A 25 -4.32 8.67 -2.05
CA THR A 25 -3.95 9.44 -3.25
C THR A 25 -5.18 9.97 -3.97
N ILE A 26 -6.21 9.14 -4.12
CA ILE A 26 -7.49 9.53 -4.75
C ILE A 26 -8.23 10.54 -3.87
N LEU A 27 -8.28 10.33 -2.54
CA LEU A 27 -8.87 11.29 -1.61
C LEU A 27 -8.12 12.63 -1.64
N ALA A 28 -6.79 12.62 -1.70
CA ALA A 28 -5.99 13.84 -1.80
C ALA A 28 -6.25 14.61 -3.11
N LEU A 29 -6.45 13.90 -4.23
CA LEU A 29 -6.84 14.51 -5.51
C LEU A 29 -8.24 15.13 -5.44
N ILE A 30 -9.21 14.43 -4.84
CA ILE A 30 -10.59 14.93 -4.69
C ILE A 30 -10.65 16.15 -3.75
N LEU A 31 -9.81 16.18 -2.71
CA LEU A 31 -9.67 17.31 -1.78
C LEU A 31 -8.97 18.54 -2.41
N GLY A 32 -8.58 18.48 -3.68
CA GLY A 32 -8.03 19.63 -4.42
C GLY A 32 -6.51 19.78 -4.30
N ALA A 33 -5.77 18.73 -3.91
CA ALA A 33 -4.33 18.76 -4.00
C ALA A 33 -3.88 18.76 -5.48
N GLU A 34 -2.97 19.66 -5.84
CA GLU A 34 -2.38 19.68 -7.18
C GLU A 34 -1.82 18.31 -7.55
N PHE A 35 -1.98 17.88 -8.80
CA PHE A 35 -1.58 16.56 -9.28
C PHE A 35 -0.13 16.20 -8.89
N GLY A 36 0.78 17.17 -8.94
CA GLY A 36 2.17 16.98 -8.48
C GLY A 36 2.33 16.77 -6.97
N ARG A 37 1.50 17.40 -6.14
CA ARG A 37 1.47 17.19 -4.69
C ARG A 37 0.77 15.88 -4.33
N ALA A 38 -0.30 15.52 -5.02
CA ALA A 38 -1.02 14.26 -4.79
C ALA A 38 -0.16 13.03 -5.12
N ILE A 39 0.59 13.06 -6.23
CA ILE A 39 1.53 11.99 -6.58
C ILE A 39 2.63 11.86 -5.52
N ARG A 40 3.23 12.98 -5.07
CA ARG A 40 4.23 12.94 -3.99
C ARG A 40 3.65 12.40 -2.69
N ALA A 41 2.44 12.80 -2.31
CA ALA A 41 1.77 12.30 -1.13
C ALA A 41 1.50 10.78 -1.23
N GLY A 42 1.00 10.32 -2.39
CA GLY A 42 0.76 8.92 -2.66
C GLY A 42 2.03 8.07 -2.60
N ILE A 43 3.14 8.56 -3.18
CA ILE A 43 4.45 7.89 -3.12
C ILE A 43 4.97 7.83 -1.69
N THR A 44 4.91 8.92 -0.93
CA THR A 44 5.37 8.94 0.47
C THR A 44 4.60 7.95 1.35
N VAL A 45 3.28 7.90 1.21
CA VAL A 45 2.42 6.94 1.93
C VAL A 45 2.68 5.51 1.47
N GLY A 46 2.87 5.29 0.17
CA GLY A 46 3.23 4.00 -0.40
C GLY A 46 4.55 3.45 0.16
N ILE A 47 5.60 4.28 0.21
CA ILE A 47 6.91 3.90 0.78
C ILE A 47 6.78 3.55 2.26
N GLY A 48 6.05 4.34 3.05
CA GLY A 48 5.81 4.06 4.46
C GLY A 48 5.08 2.72 4.68
N PHE A 49 4.07 2.45 3.86
CA PHE A 49 3.30 1.21 3.97
C PHE A 49 4.12 -0.03 3.58
N ILE A 50 4.94 0.07 2.53
CA ILE A 50 5.89 -0.97 2.13
C ILE A 50 6.89 -1.25 3.27
N GLY A 51 7.45 -0.20 3.88
CA GLY A 51 8.38 -0.33 5.02
C GLY A 51 7.74 -1.04 6.21
N ILE A 52 6.50 -0.69 6.56
CA ILE A 52 5.74 -1.36 7.63
C ILE A 52 5.53 -2.84 7.30
N ASN A 53 5.16 -3.19 6.06
CA ASN A 53 4.98 -4.60 5.68
C ASN A 53 6.28 -5.39 5.70
N LEU A 54 7.39 -4.74 5.33
CA LEU A 54 8.71 -5.34 5.40
C LEU A 54 9.09 -5.65 6.84
N VAL A 55 8.89 -4.70 7.76
CA VAL A 55 9.15 -4.92 9.19
C VAL A 55 8.22 -6.00 9.74
N ILE A 56 6.91 -5.94 9.46
CA ILE A 56 5.94 -6.95 9.89
C ILE A 56 6.33 -8.34 9.36
N GLY A 57 6.72 -8.44 8.09
CA GLY A 57 7.20 -9.68 7.49
C GLY A 57 8.46 -10.23 8.17
N LEU A 58 9.41 -9.36 8.50
CA LEU A 58 10.60 -9.74 9.27
C LEU A 58 10.23 -10.18 10.69
N LEU A 59 9.29 -9.50 11.36
CA LEU A 59 8.79 -9.93 12.66
C LEU A 59 8.13 -11.31 12.55
N PHE A 60 7.28 -11.57 11.55
CA PHE A 60 6.70 -12.91 11.36
C PHE A 60 7.74 -13.98 11.02
N GLN A 61 8.79 -13.64 10.26
CA GLN A 61 9.83 -14.58 9.87
C GLN A 61 10.75 -14.98 11.05
N TYR A 62 11.07 -14.05 11.93
CA TYR A 62 12.01 -14.27 13.04
C TYR A 62 11.35 -14.48 14.40
N LEU A 63 10.23 -13.81 14.67
CA LEU A 63 9.46 -13.95 15.91
C LEU A 63 8.30 -14.93 15.80
N GLY A 64 7.76 -15.19 14.60
CA GLY A 64 6.72 -16.21 14.39
C GLY A 64 7.10 -17.59 14.95
N PRO A 65 8.25 -18.18 14.56
CA PRO A 65 8.69 -19.48 15.09
C PRO A 65 9.12 -19.42 16.58
N ALA A 66 9.35 -18.23 17.15
CA ALA A 66 9.63 -18.06 18.58
C ALA A 66 8.34 -17.82 19.41
N ALA A 67 7.27 -17.37 18.77
CA ALA A 67 5.94 -17.14 19.35
C ALA A 67 5.03 -18.37 19.24
N GLU A 68 5.34 -19.31 18.34
CA GLU A 68 4.74 -20.65 18.27
C GLU A 68 5.37 -21.66 19.26
N GLY A 69 6.30 -21.20 20.11
CA GLY A 69 6.86 -21.97 21.23
C GLY A 69 6.02 -21.93 22.49
#